data_AF-A0A7K4DS65-F1
#
_entry.id   AF-A0A7K4DS65-F1
#
_cell.length_a   1.000
_cell.length_b   1.000
_cell.length_c   1.000
_cell.angle_alpha   90.00
_cell.angle_beta   90.00
_cell.angle_gamma   90.00
#
_symmetry.space_group_name_H-M   'P 1'
#
loop_
_entity.id
_entity.type
_entity.pdbx_description
1 polymer ?
#
loop_
_entity_poly.entity_id
_entity_poly.type
_entity_poly.pdbx_seq_one_letter_code
_entity_poly.pdbx_strand_id
1 'polypeptide(L)' 'TYYSTELDRKDMSNYSRVTITLDKDMSKSLRAIQAKLIQNTNESISFSQVVNLVLEEGVKVKKTVLNDI' A
#
# COMPACT_ATOMS: atom_id res chain seq x y z
N THR A 1 1.45 -22.45 -4.38
CA THR A 1 0.42 -22.12 -3.38
C THR A 1 -0.48 -21.05 -3.98
N TYR A 2 -1.68 -21.44 -4.37
CA TYR A 2 -2.66 -20.60 -5.03
C TYR A 2 -3.15 -19.53 -4.05
N TYR A 3 -2.96 -18.25 -4.38
CA TYR A 3 -3.71 -17.19 -3.73
C TYR A 3 -5.13 -17.19 -4.33
N SER A 4 -6.11 -17.19 -3.44
CA SER A 4 -7.55 -17.30 -3.72
C SER A 4 -8.02 -16.38 -4.85
N THR A 5 -8.70 -16.96 -5.84
CA THR A 5 -9.30 -16.30 -7.02
C THR A 5 -10.60 -15.56 -6.70
N GLU A 6 -11.02 -15.52 -5.43
CA GLU A 6 -12.28 -14.87 -5.02
C GLU A 6 -12.11 -13.37 -4.76
N LEU A 7 -10.91 -12.91 -4.40
CA LEU A 7 -10.57 -11.47 -4.34
C LEU A 7 -10.36 -10.85 -5.74
N ASP A 8 -10.12 -11.66 -6.76
CA ASP A 8 -9.83 -11.25 -8.15
C ASP A 8 -11.06 -10.81 -8.96
N ARG A 9 -12.28 -10.96 -8.43
CA ARG A 9 -13.51 -10.51 -9.11
C ARG A 9 -14.05 -9.17 -8.60
N LYS A 10 -13.32 -8.48 -7.73
CA LYS A 10 -13.66 -7.12 -7.32
C LYS A 10 -13.08 -6.13 -8.33
N ASP A 11 -13.82 -5.93 -9.42
CA ASP A 11 -13.67 -4.84 -10.41
C ASP A 11 -12.23 -4.27 -10.56
N MET A 12 -11.33 -5.07 -11.15
CA MET A 12 -9.97 -4.63 -11.51
C MET A 12 -9.96 -3.42 -12.48
N SER A 13 -11.11 -3.03 -13.04
CA SER A 13 -11.27 -1.88 -13.94
C SER A 13 -10.74 -0.57 -13.35
N ASN A 14 -10.78 -0.43 -12.02
CA ASN A 14 -10.34 0.79 -11.33
C ASN A 14 -8.88 0.75 -10.84
N TYR A 15 -8.16 -0.36 -11.03
CA TYR A 15 -6.77 -0.49 -10.58
C TYR A 15 -5.80 -0.35 -11.75
N SER A 16 -4.87 0.60 -11.64
CA SER A 16 -3.78 0.79 -12.59
C SER A 16 -2.45 0.32 -11.99
N ARG A 17 -1.65 -0.40 -12.80
CA ARG A 17 -0.28 -0.79 -12.41
C ARG A 17 0.67 0.39 -12.59
N VAL A 18 1.47 0.67 -11.57
CA VAL A 18 2.48 1.73 -11.60
C VAL A 18 3.84 1.18 -11.18
N THR A 19 4.90 1.69 -11.80
CA THR A 19 6.29 1.46 -11.37
C THR A 19 6.78 2.73 -10.70
N ILE A 20 7.27 2.61 -9.47
CA ILE A 20 7.78 3.75 -8.69
C ILE A 20 9.24 3.51 -8.32
N THR A 21 10.04 4.57 -8.36
CA THR A 21 11.40 4.57 -7.84
C THR A 21 11.38 5.19 -6.45
N LEU A 22 11.88 4.45 -5.46
CA LEU A 22 11.99 4.91 -4.08
C LEU A 22 13.46 5.00 -3.70
N ASP A 23 13.82 6.00 -2.91
CA ASP A 23 15.12 6.00 -2.27
C ASP A 23 15.24 4.86 -1.24
N LYS A 24 16.48 4.60 -0.80
CA LYS A 24 16.78 3.49 0.09
C LYS A 24 16.11 3.64 1.47
N ASP A 25 15.99 4.86 1.98
CA ASP A 25 15.52 5.09 3.35
C ASP A 25 13.99 5.06 3.43
N MET A 26 13.30 5.52 2.39
CA MET A 26 11.87 5.34 2.19
C MET A 26 11.52 3.85 2.06
N SER A 27 12.28 3.11 1.25
CA SER A 27 12.10 1.66 1.10
C SER A 27 12.27 0.91 2.43
N LYS A 28 13.31 1.24 3.21
CA LYS A 28 13.50 0.68 4.57
C LYS A 28 12.35 1.01 5.51
N SER A 29 11.85 2.24 5.47
CA SER A 29 10.75 2.68 6.34
C SER A 29 9.47 1.92 6.03
N LEU A 30 9.13 1.74 4.74
CA LEU A 30 7.99 0.92 4.31
C LEU A 30 8.14 -0.55 4.72
N ARG A 31 9.36 -1.11 4.64
CA ARG A 31 9.64 -2.47 5.13
C ARG A 31 9.49 -2.61 6.65
N ALA A 32 9.86 -1.58 7.42
CA ALA A 32 9.67 -1.57 8.85
C ALA A 32 8.16 -1.54 9.22
N ILE A 33 7.36 -0.78 8.47
CA ILE A 33 5.89 -0.79 8.60
C ILE A 33 5.34 -2.18 8.30
N GLN A 34 5.77 -2.79 7.18
CA GLN A 34 5.37 -4.16 6.82
C GLN A 34 5.65 -5.16 7.94
N ALA A 35 6.85 -5.12 8.52
CA ALA A 35 7.25 -6.01 9.60
C ALA A 35 6.36 -5.85 10.84
N LYS A 36 6.06 -4.60 11.24
CA LYS A 36 5.16 -4.31 12.36
C LYS A 36 3.74 -4.82 12.10
N LEU A 37 3.23 -4.64 10.89
CA LEU A 37 1.88 -5.11 10.55
C LEU A 37 1.80 -6.64 10.59
N ILE A 38 2.80 -7.35 10.05
CA ILE A 38 2.86 -8.82 10.12
C ILE A 38 2.89 -9.29 11.57
N GLN A 39 3.71 -8.64 12.42
CA GLN A 39 3.80 -8.97 13.85
C GLN A 39 2.47 -8.77 14.59
N ASN A 40 1.71 -7.73 14.24
CA ASN A 40 0.47 -7.39 14.93
C ASN A 40 -0.75 -8.17 14.44
N THR A 41 -0.78 -8.57 13.17
CA THR A 41 -1.96 -9.18 12.53
C THR A 41 -1.86 -10.70 12.42
N ASN A 42 -0.67 -11.30 12.59
CA ASN A 42 -0.39 -12.71 12.27
C ASN A 42 -0.76 -13.09 10.81
N GLU A 43 -0.96 -12.10 9.94
CA GLU A 43 -1.29 -12.30 8.53
C GLU A 43 -0.09 -12.03 7.64
N SER A 44 -0.08 -12.66 6.47
CA SER A 44 0.92 -12.36 5.44
C SER A 44 0.54 -11.06 4.73
N ILE A 45 1.39 -10.04 4.87
CA ILE A 45 1.19 -8.73 4.25
C ILE A 45 2.29 -8.51 3.21
N SER A 46 1.90 -8.23 1.97
CA SER A 46 2.82 -7.94 0.87
C SER A 46 3.34 -6.50 0.91
N PHE A 47 4.49 -6.26 0.28
CA PHE A 47 5.06 -4.92 0.21
C PHE A 47 4.17 -3.95 -0.57
N SER A 48 3.53 -4.40 -1.66
CA SER A 48 2.61 -3.59 -2.45
C SER A 48 1.37 -3.16 -1.67
N GLN A 49 0.86 -4.01 -0.77
CA GLN A 49 -0.24 -3.62 0.13
C GLN A 49 0.18 -2.47 1.05
N VAL A 50 1.39 -2.53 1.62
CA VAL A 50 1.91 -1.45 2.48
C VAL A 50 2.12 -0.16 1.70
N VAL A 51 2.70 -0.24 0.50
CA VAL A 51 2.89 0.92 -0.39
C VAL A 51 1.55 1.57 -0.73
N ASN A 52 0.55 0.78 -1.13
CA ASN A 52 -0.78 1.30 -1.48
C ASN A 52 -1.45 1.96 -0.28
N LEU A 53 -1.39 1.34 0.91
CA LEU A 53 -1.93 1.90 2.15
C LEU A 53 -1.33 3.28 2.44
N VAL A 54 -0.01 3.39 2.44
CA VAL A 54 0.70 4.64 2.72
C VAL A 54 0.42 5.71 1.66
N LEU A 55 0.34 5.33 0.38
CA LEU A 55 -0.01 6.25 -0.70
C LEU A 55 -1.45 6.77 -0.56
N GLU A 56 -2.42 5.91 -0.25
CA GLU A 56 -3.81 6.31 -0.03
C GLU A 56 -3.94 7.32 1.11
N GLU A 57 -3.27 7.06 2.23
CA GLU A 57 -3.22 7.98 3.38
C GLU A 57 -2.56 9.31 3.00
N GLY A 58 -1.40 9.26 2.34
CA GLY A 58 -0.68 10.44 1.89
C GLY A 58 -1.49 11.31 0.91
N VAL A 59 -2.22 10.69 -0.02
CA VAL A 59 -3.11 11.39 -0.96
C VAL A 59 -4.27 12.06 -0.24
N LYS A 60 -4.89 11.39 0.75
CA LYS A 60 -5.97 11.99 1.57
C LYS A 60 -5.47 13.24 2.27
N VAL A 61 -4.33 13.14 2.97
CA VAL A 61 -3.71 14.29 3.66
C VAL A 61 -3.41 15.42 2.68
N LYS A 62 -2.82 15.10 1.51
CA LYS A 62 -2.47 16.12 0.52
C LYS A 62 -3.71 16.81 -0.07
N LYS A 63 -4.79 16.08 -0.32
CA LYS A 63 -6.07 16.64 -0.80
C LYS A 63 -6.69 17.58 0.23
N THR A 64 -6.72 17.20 1.51
CA THR A 64 -7.21 18.08 2.58
C THR A 64 -6.41 19.38 2.61
N VAL A 65 -5.09 19.31 2.66
CA VAL A 65 -4.22 20.49 2.68
C VAL A 65 -4.39 21.40 1.45
N LEU A 66 -4.68 20.83 0.27
CA LEU A 66 -4.87 21.61 -0.96
C LEU A 66 -6.26 22.24 -1.07
N ASN A 67 -7.29 21.64 -0.45
CA ASN A 67 -8.65 22.17 -0.46
C ASN A 67 -8.89 23.23 0.62
N ASP A 68 -7.99 23.32 1.61
CA ASP A 68 -8.00 24.33 2.67
C ASP A 68 -7.25 25.63 2.28
N ILE A 69 -6.95 25.81 0.97
CA ILE A 69 -6.35 27.02 0.37
C ILE A 69 -7.35 27.65 -0.60
#